data_AF-A0A5E6WMM1-F1
#
_entry.id   AF-A0A5E6WMM1-F1
#
_cell.length_a   1.000
_cell.length_b   1.000
_cell.length_c   1.000
_cell.angle_alpha   90.00
_cell.angle_beta   90.00
_cell.angle_gamma   90.00
#
_symmetry.space_group_name_H-M   'P 1'
#
loop_
_entity.id
_entity.type
_entity.pdbx_description
1 polymer ?
#
loop_
_entity_poly.entity_id
_entity_poly.type
_entity_poly.pdbx_seq_one_letter_code
_entity_poly.pdbx_strand_id
1 'polypeptide(L)'
;MPYDHKDWAQRLPEFLVEAETLLAKSEECLSHLQLISNDRDAIDCMLSSLLKLASKADALALVAVSEFSLHIHGLLNHAQNRVDLHDQALGALKDCFTLMAWQLELIDQSTGQLGLDNTEQTSLIEAFAYQVGQSQFQAPVNSRPFRLVPFSEKQA
;
A
#
# COMPACT_ATOMS: atom_id res chain seq x y z
N MET A 1 4.41 16.69 -12.77
CA MET A 1 3.51 17.85 -12.92
C MET A 1 3.09 18.27 -11.52
N PRO A 2 3.16 19.54 -11.12
CA PRO A 2 2.58 19.96 -9.86
C PRO A 2 1.06 19.82 -9.98
N TYR A 3 0.46 18.98 -9.13
CA TYR A 3 -1.00 18.86 -9.07
C TYR A 3 -1.58 20.22 -8.67
N ASP A 4 -2.61 20.68 -9.39
CA ASP A 4 -3.31 21.91 -9.02
C ASP A 4 -3.93 21.71 -7.63
N HIS A 5 -3.55 22.57 -6.68
CA HIS A 5 -4.05 22.55 -5.31
C HIS A 5 -5.59 22.57 -5.25
N LYS A 6 -6.27 23.14 -6.25
CA LYS A 6 -7.74 23.12 -6.32
C LYS A 6 -8.31 21.75 -6.66
N ASP A 7 -7.67 21.01 -7.56
CA ASP A 7 -8.10 19.65 -7.92
C ASP A 7 -7.83 18.67 -6.77
N TRP A 8 -6.76 18.92 -6.03
CA TRP A 8 -6.40 18.16 -4.83
C TRP A 8 -7.48 18.18 -3.76
N ALA A 9 -7.87 19.40 -3.34
CA ALA A 9 -8.84 19.61 -2.27
C ALA A 9 -10.23 19.05 -2.57
N GLN A 10 -10.56 18.86 -3.86
CA GLN A 10 -11.83 18.25 -4.28
C GLN A 10 -11.77 16.72 -4.31
N ARG A 11 -10.63 16.15 -4.74
CA ARG A 11 -10.48 14.70 -4.93
C ARG A 11 -10.10 13.97 -3.64
N LEU A 12 -9.43 14.63 -2.70
CA LEU A 12 -8.95 13.99 -1.48
C LEU A 12 -10.08 13.47 -0.57
N PRO A 13 -11.18 14.21 -0.31
CA PRO A 13 -12.28 13.68 0.51
C PRO A 13 -12.93 12.43 -0.08
N GLU A 14 -13.14 12.41 -1.41
CA GLU A 14 -13.67 11.24 -2.11
C GLU A 14 -12.70 10.05 -2.01
N PHE A 15 -11.40 10.30 -2.20
CA PHE A 15 -10.37 9.28 -2.01
C PHE A 15 -10.37 8.71 -0.60
N LEU A 16 -10.47 9.53 0.44
CA LEU A 16 -10.42 9.04 1.84
C LEU A 16 -11.57 8.06 2.12
N VAL A 17 -12.79 8.38 1.68
CA VAL A 17 -13.95 7.49 1.82
C VAL A 17 -13.73 6.17 1.08
N GLU A 18 -13.20 6.23 -0.14
CA GLU A 18 -12.89 5.02 -0.92
C GLU A 18 -11.75 4.21 -0.28
N ALA A 19 -10.73 4.88 0.25
CA ALA A 19 -9.58 4.25 0.89
C ALA A 19 -9.97 3.54 2.19
N GLU A 20 -10.77 4.19 3.04
CA GLU A 20 -11.36 3.60 4.25
C GLU A 20 -12.23 2.38 3.90
N THR A 21 -13.03 2.46 2.83
CA THR A 21 -13.85 1.34 2.36
C THR A 21 -12.97 0.14 1.92
N LEU A 22 -11.89 0.41 1.19
CA LEU A 22 -10.96 -0.63 0.74
C LEU A 22 -10.16 -1.24 1.91
N LEU A 23 -9.80 -0.42 2.90
CA LEU A 23 -9.12 -0.88 4.11
C LEU A 23 -10.06 -1.74 4.96
N ALA A 24 -11.27 -1.29 5.24
CA ALA A 24 -12.28 -2.05 5.97
C ALA A 24 -12.55 -3.41 5.31
N LYS A 25 -12.66 -3.44 3.98
CA LYS A 25 -12.78 -4.70 3.24
C LYS A 25 -11.56 -5.63 3.41
N SER A 26 -10.36 -5.06 3.47
CA SER A 26 -9.14 -5.83 3.71
C SER A 26 -9.12 -6.41 5.14
N GLU A 27 -9.60 -5.66 6.12
CA GLU A 27 -9.74 -6.10 7.52
C GLU A 27 -10.83 -7.18 7.70
N GLU A 28 -11.94 -7.08 6.96
CA GLU A 28 -12.94 -8.14 6.87
C GLU A 28 -12.32 -9.42 6.31
N CYS A 29 -11.64 -9.33 5.16
CA CYS A 29 -10.98 -10.49 4.54
C CYS A 29 -9.88 -11.08 5.46
N LEU A 30 -9.21 -10.27 6.28
CA LEU A 30 -8.29 -10.74 7.32
C LEU A 30 -9.03 -11.51 8.44
N SER A 31 -10.16 -11.00 8.89
CA SER A 31 -10.99 -11.65 9.92
C SER A 31 -11.51 -13.01 9.44
N HIS A 32 -11.83 -13.14 8.15
CA HIS A 32 -12.17 -14.42 7.53
C HIS A 32 -11.01 -15.41 7.60
N LEU A 33 -9.78 -14.97 7.28
CA LEU A 33 -8.59 -15.84 7.32
C LEU A 33 -8.22 -16.33 8.73
N GLN A 34 -8.58 -15.57 9.77
CA GLN A 34 -8.42 -16.00 11.17
C GLN A 34 -9.38 -17.13 11.56
N LEU A 35 -10.49 -17.29 10.83
CA LEU A 35 -11.49 -18.33 11.07
C LEU A 35 -11.30 -19.53 10.12
N ILE A 36 -10.89 -19.25 8.89
CA ILE A 36 -10.76 -20.23 7.81
C ILE A 36 -9.37 -20.07 7.19
N SER A 37 -8.45 -20.96 7.58
CA SER A 37 -7.08 -20.95 7.04
C SER A 37 -7.08 -21.15 5.53
N ASN A 38 -6.29 -20.33 4.83
CA ASN A 38 -6.12 -20.37 3.37
C ASN A 38 -7.40 -20.22 2.55
N ASP A 39 -8.39 -19.45 3.05
CA ASP A 39 -9.52 -19.01 2.24
C ASP A 39 -9.03 -18.18 1.05
N ARG A 40 -9.04 -18.80 -0.14
CA ARG A 40 -8.55 -18.16 -1.37
C ARG A 40 -9.38 -16.94 -1.77
N ASP A 41 -10.68 -16.97 -1.51
CA ASP A 41 -11.55 -15.85 -1.87
C ASP A 41 -11.24 -14.63 -0.98
N ALA A 42 -10.93 -14.86 0.29
CA ALA A 42 -10.47 -13.81 1.20
C ALA A 42 -9.09 -13.25 0.82
N ILE A 43 -8.15 -14.11 0.40
CA ILE A 43 -6.83 -13.67 -0.09
C ILE A 43 -6.97 -12.84 -1.37
N ASP A 44 -7.71 -13.32 -2.37
CA ASP A 44 -7.92 -12.63 -3.65
C ASP A 44 -8.66 -11.29 -3.45
N CYS A 45 -9.66 -11.28 -2.55
CA CYS A 45 -10.32 -10.07 -2.08
C CYS A 45 -9.31 -9.03 -1.59
N MET A 46 -8.42 -9.45 -0.68
CA MET A 46 -7.47 -8.57 -0.02
C MET A 46 -6.41 -8.04 -1.00
N LEU A 47 -5.88 -8.91 -1.86
CA LEU A 47 -4.96 -8.50 -2.94
C LEU A 47 -5.62 -7.45 -3.86
N SER A 48 -6.86 -7.68 -4.28
CA SER A 48 -7.59 -6.71 -5.12
C SER A 48 -7.79 -5.37 -4.41
N SER A 49 -8.15 -5.39 -3.12
CA SER A 49 -8.37 -4.17 -2.33
C SER A 49 -7.08 -3.36 -2.15
N LEU A 50 -5.96 -4.02 -1.80
CA LEU A 50 -4.65 -3.37 -1.66
C LEU A 50 -4.15 -2.76 -2.96
N LEU A 51 -4.31 -3.47 -4.08
CA LEU A 51 -3.90 -2.94 -5.38
C LEU A 51 -4.73 -1.72 -5.80
N LYS A 52 -6.04 -1.73 -5.52
CA LYS A 52 -6.92 -0.57 -5.76
C LYS A 52 -6.54 0.61 -4.89
N LEU A 53 -6.26 0.37 -3.61
CA LEU A 53 -5.83 1.41 -2.68
C LEU A 53 -4.51 2.05 -3.14
N ALA A 54 -3.52 1.21 -3.48
CA ALA A 54 -2.25 1.66 -4.03
C ALA A 54 -2.41 2.54 -5.28
N SER A 55 -3.24 2.10 -6.24
CA SER A 55 -3.48 2.84 -7.47
C SER A 55 -4.20 4.17 -7.24
N LYS A 56 -5.18 4.20 -6.34
CA LYS A 56 -5.89 5.44 -5.98
C LYS A 56 -5.00 6.43 -5.24
N ALA A 57 -4.16 5.94 -4.33
CA ALA A 57 -3.17 6.74 -3.61
C ALA A 57 -2.12 7.32 -4.57
N ASP A 58 -1.64 6.53 -5.52
CA ASP A 58 -0.69 6.97 -6.56
C ASP A 58 -1.28 8.05 -7.48
N ALA A 59 -2.57 7.92 -7.84
CA ALA A 59 -3.27 8.94 -8.65
C ALA A 59 -3.39 10.30 -7.95
N LEU A 60 -3.11 10.32 -6.64
CA LEU A 60 -3.01 11.48 -5.77
C LEU A 60 -1.56 11.68 -5.26
N ALA A 61 -0.54 11.01 -5.79
CA ALA A 61 0.84 11.16 -5.28
C ALA A 61 0.97 11.00 -3.74
N LEU A 62 0.08 10.23 -3.12
CA LEU A 62 0.17 9.83 -1.71
C LEU A 62 1.15 8.66 -1.62
N VAL A 63 2.43 8.97 -1.85
CA VAL A 63 3.49 7.97 -2.06
C VAL A 63 3.57 6.98 -0.90
N ALA A 64 3.55 7.46 0.35
CA ALA A 64 3.64 6.61 1.54
C ALA A 64 2.53 5.54 1.57
N VAL A 65 1.27 5.94 1.35
CA VAL A 65 0.12 5.01 1.36
C VAL A 65 0.18 4.04 0.16
N SER A 66 0.60 4.55 -1.00
CA SER A 66 0.72 3.75 -2.21
C SER A 66 1.79 2.66 -2.09
N GLU A 67 3.01 3.05 -1.71
CA GLU A 67 4.14 2.13 -1.55
C GLU A 67 3.88 1.12 -0.44
N PHE A 68 3.32 1.55 0.70
CA PHE A 68 2.99 0.65 1.79
C PHE A 68 1.97 -0.41 1.37
N SER A 69 0.92 -0.01 0.65
CA SER A 69 -0.09 -0.92 0.08
C SER A 69 0.54 -1.93 -0.90
N LEU A 70 1.45 -1.48 -1.76
CA LEU A 70 2.15 -2.35 -2.73
C LEU A 70 3.12 -3.34 -2.05
N HIS A 71 3.80 -2.93 -0.98
CA HIS A 71 4.67 -3.82 -0.22
C HIS A 71 3.86 -4.95 0.46
N ILE A 72 2.75 -4.61 1.12
CA ILE A 72 1.86 -5.60 1.73
C ILE A 72 1.31 -6.54 0.65
N HIS A 73 0.79 -6.00 -0.45
CA HIS A 73 0.30 -6.78 -1.58
C HIS A 73 1.38 -7.73 -2.12
N GLY A 74 2.60 -7.23 -2.31
CA GLY A 74 3.73 -8.02 -2.77
C GLY A 74 3.99 -9.21 -1.86
N LEU A 75 4.14 -8.98 -0.56
CA LEU A 75 4.39 -10.05 0.42
C LEU A 75 3.26 -11.08 0.44
N LEU A 76 2.00 -10.64 0.49
CA LEU A 76 0.84 -11.52 0.50
C LEU A 76 0.73 -12.36 -0.79
N ASN A 77 0.95 -11.75 -1.95
CA ASN A 77 0.87 -12.42 -3.25
C ASN A 77 1.93 -13.53 -3.41
N HIS A 78 3.09 -13.38 -2.74
CA HIS A 78 4.08 -14.44 -2.70
C HIS A 78 3.72 -15.53 -1.68
N ALA A 79 3.17 -15.14 -0.53
CA ALA A 79 2.81 -16.05 0.55
C ALA A 79 1.70 -17.03 0.16
N GLN A 80 0.67 -16.56 -0.58
CA GLN A 80 -0.52 -17.35 -0.92
C GLN A 80 -0.26 -18.66 -1.66
N ASN A 81 0.89 -18.79 -2.32
CA ASN A 81 1.27 -19.98 -3.08
C ASN A 81 2.18 -20.93 -2.30
N ARG A 82 2.68 -20.53 -1.12
CA ARG A 82 3.82 -21.20 -0.46
C ARG A 82 3.67 -21.39 1.04
N VAL A 83 2.85 -20.59 1.71
CA VAL A 83 2.80 -20.51 3.17
C VAL A 83 1.34 -20.60 3.62
N ASP A 84 1.09 -21.50 4.58
CA ASP A 84 -0.13 -21.47 5.38
C ASP A 84 -0.08 -20.18 6.21
N LEU A 85 -0.95 -19.22 5.93
CA LEU A 85 -0.99 -17.94 6.63
C LEU A 85 -1.40 -18.18 8.09
N HIS A 86 -0.40 -18.48 8.93
CA HIS A 86 -0.58 -18.77 10.34
C HIS A 86 -0.83 -17.50 11.16
N ASP A 87 -1.30 -17.67 12.40
CA ASP A 87 -1.76 -16.59 13.29
C ASP A 87 -0.78 -15.42 13.41
N GLN A 88 0.53 -15.68 13.42
CA GLN A 88 1.56 -14.64 13.53
C GLN A 88 1.68 -13.81 12.24
N ALA A 89 1.53 -14.42 11.06
CA ALA A 89 1.49 -13.71 9.79
C ALA A 89 0.22 -12.84 9.70
N LEU A 90 -0.93 -13.37 10.13
CA LEU A 90 -2.18 -12.61 10.20
C LEU A 90 -2.10 -11.47 11.23
N GLY A 91 -1.39 -11.68 12.35
CA GLY A 91 -1.10 -10.63 13.34
C GLY A 91 -0.26 -9.50 12.77
N ALA A 92 0.87 -9.82 12.12
CA ALA A 92 1.71 -8.80 11.48
C ALA A 92 0.97 -8.03 10.37
N LEU A 93 0.09 -8.71 9.63
CA LEU A 93 -0.74 -8.08 8.61
C LEU A 93 -1.80 -7.14 9.23
N LYS A 94 -2.37 -7.50 10.38
CA LYS A 94 -3.25 -6.62 11.15
C LYS A 94 -2.55 -5.34 11.60
N ASP A 95 -1.31 -5.45 12.07
CA ASP A 95 -0.52 -4.29 12.49
C ASP A 95 -0.26 -3.36 11.31
N CYS A 96 -0.01 -3.93 10.12
CA CYS A 96 0.11 -3.14 8.88
C CYS A 96 -1.18 -2.36 8.56
N PHE A 97 -2.36 -3.00 8.66
CA PHE A 97 -3.64 -2.33 8.43
C PHE A 97 -3.96 -1.27 9.49
N THR A 98 -3.56 -1.51 10.74
CA THR A 98 -3.69 -0.52 11.82
C THR A 98 -2.88 0.74 11.51
N LEU A 99 -1.62 0.59 11.06
CA LEU A 99 -0.83 1.73 10.63
C LEU A 99 -1.47 2.43 9.43
N MET A 100 -1.98 1.68 8.45
CA MET A 100 -2.64 2.25 7.27
C MET A 100 -3.87 3.08 7.64
N ALA A 101 -4.68 2.63 8.59
CA ALA A 101 -5.80 3.41 9.12
C ALA A 101 -5.33 4.75 9.69
N TRP A 102 -4.28 4.73 10.53
CA TRP A 102 -3.69 5.95 11.07
C TRP A 102 -3.12 6.87 9.99
N GLN A 103 -2.49 6.32 8.94
CA GLN A 103 -2.00 7.12 7.83
C GLN A 103 -3.13 7.86 7.13
N LEU A 104 -4.25 7.18 6.84
CA LEU A 104 -5.40 7.82 6.20
C LEU A 104 -6.00 8.92 7.06
N GLU A 105 -6.10 8.70 8.38
CA GLU A 105 -6.60 9.67 9.35
C GLU A 105 -5.70 10.91 9.47
N LEU A 106 -4.37 10.74 9.35
CA LEU A 106 -3.37 11.78 9.55
C LEU A 106 -2.98 12.54 8.27
N ILE A 107 -3.55 12.21 7.11
CA ILE A 107 -3.33 13.00 5.90
C ILE A 107 -3.87 14.41 6.12
N ASP A 108 -3.01 15.40 5.95
CA ASP A 108 -3.42 16.79 5.98
C ASP A 108 -4.36 17.06 4.80
N GLN A 109 -5.61 17.42 5.09
CA GLN A 109 -6.64 17.57 4.07
C GLN A 109 -6.41 18.76 3.12
N SER A 110 -5.58 19.72 3.54
CA SER A 110 -5.28 20.92 2.76
C SER A 110 -4.10 20.74 1.80
N THR A 111 -3.12 19.92 2.20
CA THR A 111 -1.83 19.75 1.49
C THR A 111 -1.61 18.34 0.97
N GLY A 112 -2.38 17.36 1.45
CA GLY A 112 -2.17 15.95 1.14
C GLY A 112 -0.95 15.32 1.78
N GLN A 113 -0.25 16.07 2.64
CA GLN A 113 0.99 15.60 3.24
C GLN A 113 0.71 14.67 4.41
N LEU A 114 1.54 13.65 4.53
CA LEU A 114 1.60 12.79 5.69
C LEU A 114 2.89 13.11 6.45
N GLY A 115 2.77 13.69 7.64
CA GLY A 115 3.90 14.11 8.47
C GLY A 115 4.60 12.98 9.22
N LEU A 116 4.55 11.74 8.70
CA LEU A 116 5.14 10.56 9.33
C LEU A 116 6.43 10.16 8.61
N ASP A 117 7.42 9.74 9.39
CA ASP A 117 8.57 9.05 8.82
C ASP A 117 8.20 7.59 8.45
N ASN A 118 9.04 6.95 7.65
CA ASN A 118 8.78 5.60 7.13
C ASN A 118 9.35 4.50 8.04
N THR A 119 9.81 4.81 9.25
CA THR A 119 10.46 3.84 10.15
C THR A 119 9.49 2.76 10.59
N GLU A 120 8.29 3.16 10.99
CA GLU A 120 7.25 2.23 11.44
C GLU A 120 6.77 1.35 10.28
N GLN A 121 6.54 1.93 9.09
CA GLN A 121 6.20 1.17 7.89
C GLN A 121 7.24 0.10 7.59
N THR A 122 8.53 0.48 7.60
CA THR A 122 9.63 -0.43 7.32
C THR A 122 9.65 -1.58 8.32
N SER A 123 9.51 -1.27 9.61
CA SER A 123 9.50 -2.27 10.68
C SER A 123 8.35 -3.26 10.55
N LEU A 124 7.14 -2.78 10.23
CA LEU A 124 5.98 -3.64 10.03
C LEU A 124 6.09 -4.52 8.77
N ILE A 125 6.62 -3.97 7.68
CA ILE A 125 6.90 -4.73 6.47
C ILE A 125 7.92 -5.82 6.72
N GLU A 126 9.01 -5.52 7.44
CA GLU A 126 10.03 -6.52 7.80
C GLU A 126 9.45 -7.61 8.71
N ALA A 127 8.63 -7.22 9.70
CA ALA A 127 7.93 -8.16 10.57
C ALA A 127 7.01 -9.09 9.76
N PHE A 128 6.19 -8.55 8.85
CA PHE A 128 5.32 -9.36 8.01
C PHE A 128 6.12 -10.26 7.06
N ALA A 129 7.16 -9.71 6.42
CA ALA A 129 8.05 -10.45 5.52
C ALA A 129 8.72 -11.63 6.22
N TYR A 130 9.15 -11.46 7.48
CA TYR A 130 9.69 -12.54 8.30
C TYR A 130 8.67 -13.66 8.50
N GLN A 131 7.42 -13.33 8.83
CA GLN A 131 6.37 -14.34 9.05
C GLN A 131 6.03 -15.11 7.77
N VAL A 132 6.06 -14.46 6.60
CA VAL A 132 5.78 -15.14 5.32
C VAL A 132 7.01 -15.79 4.68
N GLY A 133 8.10 -15.97 5.43
CA GLY A 133 9.31 -16.65 4.95
C GLY A 133 10.10 -15.86 3.90
N GLN A 134 9.90 -14.54 3.82
CA GLN A 134 10.63 -13.62 2.96
C GLN A 134 11.60 -12.77 3.77
N SER A 135 12.62 -13.40 4.35
CA SER A 135 13.64 -12.75 5.18
C SER A 135 14.55 -11.75 4.44
N GLN A 136 14.29 -11.49 3.15
CA GLN A 136 14.98 -10.47 2.35
C GLN A 136 13.93 -9.61 1.65
N PHE A 137 13.46 -8.58 2.35
CA PHE A 137 12.67 -7.53 1.72
C PHE A 137 13.54 -6.83 0.67
N GLN A 138 13.24 -7.06 -0.61
CA GLN A 138 13.73 -6.22 -1.69
C GLN A 138 12.61 -5.22 -1.99
N ALA A 139 12.78 -3.98 -1.55
CA ALA A 139 11.96 -2.87 -2.03
C ALA A 139 11.92 -2.94 -3.58
N PRO A 140 10.79 -2.65 -4.24
CA PRO A 140 10.72 -2.64 -5.69
C PRO A 140 11.66 -1.56 -6.22
N VAL A 141 12.87 -1.97 -6.61
CA VAL A 141 13.85 -1.13 -7.29
C VAL A 141 13.35 -0.95 -8.72
N ASN A 142 12.40 -0.03 -8.96
CA ASN A 142 12.22 0.65 -10.26
C ASN A 142 11.06 1.66 -10.23
N SER A 143 11.30 2.82 -9.61
CA SER A 143 10.80 4.09 -10.15
C SER A 143 11.99 4.76 -10.80
N ARG A 144 12.34 4.36 -12.04
CA ARG A 144 13.39 5.05 -12.79
C ARG A 144 12.96 6.53 -12.92
N PRO A 145 13.75 7.51 -12.48
CA PRO A 145 13.47 8.89 -12.84
C PRO A 145 13.55 8.98 -14.36
N PHE A 146 12.50 9.50 -14.98
CA PHE A 146 12.48 9.77 -16.42
C PHE A 146 13.73 10.56 -16.79
N ARG A 147 14.62 9.94 -17.58
CA ARG A 147 15.83 10.57 -18.07
C ARG A 147 15.42 11.57 -19.14
N LEU A 148 15.38 12.85 -18.81
CA LEU A 148 15.26 13.93 -19.78
C LEU A 148 16.43 13.81 -20.77
N VAL A 149 16.10 13.54 -22.03
CA VAL A 149 17.08 13.54 -23.12
C VAL A 149 17.21 14.98 -23.60
N PRO A 150 18.42 15.59 -23.63
CA PRO A 150 18.59 16.91 -24.22
C PRO A 150 18.39 16.79 -25.74
N PHE A 151 17.48 17.60 -26.28
CA PHE A 151 17.28 17.75 -27.72
C PHE A 151 18.52 18.40 -28.33
N SER A 152 19.35 17.64 -29.06
CA SER A 152 20.39 18.22 -29.91
C SER A 152 19.73 18.80 -31.15
N GLU A 153 19.77 20.12 -31.26
CA GLU A 153 19.64 20.83 -32.54
C GLU A 153 20.62 20.22 -33.55
N LYS A 154 20.10 19.69 -34.66
CA LYS A 154 20.88 19.46 -35.86
C LYS A 154 20.41 20.42 -36.93
N GLN A 155 21.27 21.41 -37.17
CA GLN A 155 21.34 22.20 -38.39
C GLN A 155 21.42 21.27 -39.61
N ALA A 156 20.62 21.58 -40.62
CA ALA A 156 20.90 21.37 -42.04
C ALA A 156 20.11 22.42 -42.83
#